data_AF-B8I1H2-F1
#
_entry.id   AF-B8I1H2-F1
#
_cell.length_a   1.000
_cell.length_b   1.000
_cell.length_c   1.000
_cell.angle_alpha   90.00
_cell.angle_beta   90.00
_cell.angle_gamma   90.00
#
_symmetry.space_group_name_H-M   'P 1'
#
loop_
_entity.id
_entity.type
_entity.pdbx_description
1 polymer ?
#
loop_
_entity_poly.entity_id
_entity_poly.type
_entity_poly.pdbx_seq_one_letter_code
_entity_poly.pdbx_strand_id
1 'polypeptide(L)'
;MKNIYVVLSSTPTRMGKLIRIFTRSFYNHSSISLTENLNEMYSFARYRASNPLVGGFVKEFPERFTLGKQQDVCIQVFKIPVTEEQYDTIKLFIYKIKDDKEENIYNSIAAIGVLLGCKFDTYKAYTCSDFVARTLVEGNILWDTCISKNVIPDDIYMLLQRYVSYRGCLKAYEPITGVDFDTEDFFVKAGIINEMVYTFNHFYRLIKRSIIYSFYIAEKLSKINKIFSA
;
A
#
# COMPACT_ATOMS: atom_id res chain seq x y z
N MET A 1 9.09 17.79 -17.39
CA MET A 1 9.67 17.00 -16.29
C MET A 1 8.68 17.04 -15.16
N LYS A 2 8.13 15.88 -14.83
CA LYS A 2 7.18 15.73 -13.73
C LYS A 2 7.89 15.12 -12.52
N ASN A 3 7.20 15.13 -11.40
CA ASN A 3 7.66 14.45 -10.19
C ASN A 3 6.53 13.55 -9.68
N ILE A 4 6.93 12.43 -9.10
CA ILE A 4 6.08 11.66 -8.20
C ILE A 4 6.67 11.74 -6.79
N TYR A 5 5.84 11.45 -5.80
CA TYR A 5 6.20 11.57 -4.40
C TYR A 5 5.95 10.24 -3.70
N VAL A 6 6.96 9.70 -3.02
CA VAL A 6 6.75 8.57 -2.11
C VAL A 6 6.76 9.11 -0.69
N VAL A 7 5.78 8.70 0.12
CA VAL A 7 5.64 9.13 1.51
C VAL A 7 5.73 7.92 2.42
N LEU A 8 6.73 7.90 3.29
CA LEU A 8 6.78 6.95 4.40
C LEU A 8 6.28 7.65 5.66
N SER A 9 5.47 6.96 6.45
CA SER A 9 4.88 7.55 7.65
C SER A 9 4.99 6.64 8.87
N SER A 10 5.13 7.29 10.03
CA SER A 10 5.21 6.64 11.34
C SER A 10 3.90 6.86 12.10
N THR A 11 2.83 6.20 11.65
CA THR A 11 1.50 6.40 12.25
C THR A 11 1.48 5.92 13.72
N PRO A 12 0.83 6.64 14.65
CA PRO A 12 0.81 6.32 16.08
C PRO A 12 -0.25 5.25 16.45
N THR A 13 -0.48 4.28 15.57
CA THR A 13 -1.50 3.24 15.74
C THR A 13 -0.93 2.04 16.51
N ARG A 14 -1.79 1.21 17.15
CA ARG A 14 -1.32 -0.02 17.82
C ARG A 14 -0.65 -0.97 16.83
N MET A 15 -1.28 -1.20 15.68
CA MET A 15 -0.72 -1.98 14.57
C MET A 15 0.57 -1.36 14.05
N GLY A 16 0.58 -0.04 13.87
CA GLY A 16 1.76 0.70 13.43
C GLY A 16 2.93 0.64 14.40
N LYS A 17 2.69 0.60 15.71
CA LYS A 17 3.72 0.34 16.73
C LYS A 17 4.25 -1.09 16.62
N LEU A 18 3.36 -2.07 16.45
CA LEU A 18 3.72 -3.47 16.30
C LEU A 18 4.61 -3.71 15.08
N ILE A 19 4.21 -3.19 13.91
CA ILE A 19 4.98 -3.30 12.67
C ILE A 19 6.40 -2.78 12.87
N ARG A 20 6.57 -1.57 13.41
CA ARG A 20 7.91 -0.99 13.65
C ARG A 20 8.79 -1.84 14.56
N ILE A 21 8.21 -2.48 15.57
CA ILE A 21 8.96 -3.36 16.49
C ILE A 21 9.46 -4.61 15.73
N PHE A 22 8.58 -5.27 14.99
CA PHE A 22 8.92 -6.52 14.30
C PHE A 22 9.80 -6.30 13.08
N THR A 23 9.59 -5.23 12.32
CA THR A 23 10.42 -4.89 11.16
C THR A 23 11.68 -4.13 11.53
N ARG A 24 11.82 -3.68 12.79
CA ARG A 24 12.87 -2.76 13.24
C ARG A 24 12.96 -1.48 12.42
N SER A 25 11.88 -1.10 11.74
CA SER A 25 11.82 0.11 10.91
C SER A 25 11.23 1.28 11.69
N PHE A 26 11.69 2.50 11.35
CA PHE A 26 11.10 3.72 11.86
C PHE A 26 9.72 4.01 11.27
N TYR A 27 9.45 3.54 10.05
CA TYR A 27 8.18 3.76 9.33
C TYR A 27 7.33 2.49 9.34
N ASN A 28 6.00 2.63 9.31
CA ASN A 28 5.08 1.48 9.26
C ASN A 28 4.12 1.52 8.06
N HIS A 29 4.13 2.60 7.31
CA HIS A 29 3.22 2.80 6.21
C HIS A 29 3.91 3.54 5.08
N SER A 30 3.50 3.21 3.86
CA SER A 30 4.06 3.71 2.61
C SER A 30 2.93 4.15 1.70
N SER A 31 3.08 5.27 1.02
CA SER A 31 2.10 5.81 0.09
C SER A 31 2.81 6.43 -1.11
N ILE A 32 2.11 6.57 -2.23
CA ILE A 32 2.62 7.22 -3.44
C ILE A 32 1.65 8.34 -3.85
N SER A 33 2.19 9.50 -4.24
CA SER A 33 1.42 10.64 -4.69
C SER A 33 1.88 11.16 -6.04
N LEU A 34 0.90 11.54 -6.85
CA LEU A 34 1.10 12.19 -8.15
C LEU A 34 1.30 13.72 -8.03
N THR A 35 1.12 14.29 -6.83
CA THR A 35 1.11 15.73 -6.57
C THR A 35 1.93 16.09 -5.34
N GLU A 36 2.65 17.21 -5.39
CA GLU A 36 3.53 17.66 -4.28
C GLU A 36 2.76 17.93 -2.98
N ASN A 37 1.57 18.53 -3.10
CA ASN A 37 0.68 18.83 -1.97
C ASN A 37 -0.07 17.61 -1.42
N LEU A 38 0.27 16.40 -1.87
CA LEU A 38 -0.35 15.12 -1.46
C LEU A 38 -1.85 15.01 -1.73
N ASN A 39 -2.42 15.84 -2.63
CA ASN A 39 -3.83 15.74 -3.00
C ASN A 39 -4.16 14.40 -3.67
N GLU A 40 -3.33 13.95 -4.61
CA GLU A 40 -3.49 12.66 -5.29
C GLU A 40 -2.53 11.64 -4.67
N MET A 41 -2.70 11.33 -3.38
CA MET A 41 -1.92 10.31 -2.66
C MET A 41 -2.74 9.04 -2.49
N TYR A 42 -2.11 7.88 -2.74
CA TYR A 42 -2.76 6.58 -2.76
C TYR A 42 -1.94 5.54 -2.00
N SER A 43 -2.64 4.57 -1.42
CA SER A 43 -2.02 3.42 -0.79
C SER A 43 -2.98 2.23 -0.72
N PHE A 44 -2.48 1.10 -0.23
CA PHE A 44 -3.31 0.06 0.34
C PHE A 44 -3.33 0.16 1.86
N ALA A 45 -4.49 0.46 2.43
CA ALA A 45 -4.66 0.66 3.87
C ALA A 45 -6.03 0.20 4.35
N ARG A 46 -6.19 0.14 5.67
CA ARG A 46 -7.46 -0.17 6.33
C ARG A 46 -8.58 0.77 5.91
N TYR A 47 -9.81 0.27 5.74
CA TYR A 47 -10.96 1.09 5.40
C TYR A 47 -11.50 1.89 6.60
N ARG A 48 -11.36 1.35 7.82
CA ARG A 48 -11.83 1.99 9.05
C ARG A 48 -10.76 2.09 10.10
N ALA A 49 -10.80 3.16 10.90
CA ALA A 49 -9.89 3.35 12.03
C ALA A 49 -10.00 2.22 13.08
N SER A 50 -11.20 1.66 13.26
CA SER A 50 -11.54 0.58 14.20
C SER A 50 -10.95 -0.78 13.80
N ASN A 51 -10.73 -1.03 12.51
CA ASN A 51 -10.38 -2.35 12.00
C ASN A 51 -9.07 -2.31 11.20
N PRO A 52 -7.92 -2.71 11.79
CA PRO A 52 -6.64 -2.68 11.11
C PRO A 52 -6.44 -3.79 10.08
N LEU A 53 -7.31 -4.81 10.05
CA LEU A 53 -7.16 -6.01 9.22
C LEU A 53 -8.03 -5.98 7.95
N VAL A 54 -8.94 -5.03 7.82
CA VAL A 54 -9.83 -4.93 6.66
C VAL A 54 -9.52 -3.64 5.93
N GLY A 55 -9.13 -3.77 4.66
CA GLY A 55 -8.74 -2.65 3.83
C GLY A 55 -8.64 -2.99 2.35
N GLY A 56 -8.15 -2.02 1.59
CA GLY A 56 -7.89 -2.12 0.16
C GLY A 56 -7.28 -0.83 -0.35
N PHE A 57 -7.47 -0.58 -1.64
CA PHE A 57 -6.99 0.64 -2.28
C PHE A 57 -7.73 1.87 -1.73
N VAL A 58 -6.99 2.89 -1.33
CA VAL A 58 -7.55 4.13 -0.80
C VAL A 58 -6.84 5.36 -1.35
N LYS A 59 -7.59 6.46 -1.50
CA LYS A 59 -7.02 7.79 -1.56
C LYS A 59 -6.71 8.25 -0.14
N GLU A 60 -5.45 8.53 0.15
CA GLU A 60 -5.00 8.95 1.46
C GLU A 60 -5.30 10.43 1.70
N PHE A 61 -5.47 10.78 2.97
CA PHE A 61 -5.61 12.15 3.43
C PHE A 61 -4.97 12.32 4.81
N PRO A 62 -4.49 13.52 5.17
CA PRO A 62 -3.70 13.73 6.38
C PRO A 62 -4.34 13.18 7.67
N GLU A 63 -5.65 13.31 7.82
CA GLU A 63 -6.41 12.90 9.01
C GLU A 63 -6.44 11.37 9.21
N ARG A 64 -6.25 10.56 8.14
CA ARG A 64 -6.12 9.10 8.26
C ARG A 64 -4.87 8.70 9.04
N PHE A 65 -3.79 9.47 8.88
CA PHE A 65 -2.50 9.20 9.51
C PHE A 65 -2.53 9.55 10.99
N THR A 66 -3.18 10.66 11.35
CA THR A 66 -3.34 11.12 12.74
C THR A 66 -4.46 10.39 13.47
N LEU A 67 -5.30 9.63 12.77
CA LEU A 67 -6.56 9.07 13.29
C LEU A 67 -7.49 10.15 13.88
N GLY A 68 -7.49 11.34 13.28
CA GLY A 68 -8.26 12.49 13.79
C GLY A 68 -7.79 13.00 15.15
N LYS A 69 -6.60 12.58 15.61
CA LYS A 69 -6.01 13.02 16.88
C LYS A 69 -5.10 14.22 16.66
N GLN A 70 -4.89 14.98 17.73
CA GLN A 70 -3.99 16.14 17.72
C GLN A 70 -2.51 15.78 17.52
N GLN A 71 -2.14 14.52 17.73
CA GLN A 71 -0.78 14.03 17.57
C GLN A 71 -0.33 14.11 16.10
N ASP A 72 0.81 14.75 15.90
CA ASP A 72 1.45 14.82 14.59
C ASP A 72 2.09 13.49 14.20
N VAL A 73 2.27 13.30 12.89
CA VAL A 73 2.84 12.09 12.29
C VAL A 73 4.17 12.44 11.66
N CYS A 74 5.23 11.72 12.02
CA CYS A 74 6.50 11.86 11.32
C CYS A 74 6.39 11.22 9.94
N ILE A 75 6.82 11.95 8.91
CA ILE A 75 6.87 11.52 7.53
C ILE A 75 8.26 11.75 6.92
N GLN A 76 8.54 10.95 5.90
CA GLN A 76 9.64 11.14 4.95
C GLN A 76 9.02 11.25 3.56
N VAL A 77 9.34 12.31 2.84
CA VAL A 77 8.91 12.49 1.45
C VAL A 77 10.11 12.36 0.54
N PHE A 78 9.93 11.55 -0.51
CA PHE A 78 10.88 11.40 -1.60
C PHE A 78 10.30 12.04 -2.85
N LYS A 79 10.99 13.03 -3.42
CA LYS A 79 10.62 13.69 -4.68
C LYS A 79 11.42 13.06 -5.81
N ILE A 80 10.75 12.24 -6.63
CA ILE A 80 11.39 11.47 -7.69
C ILE A 80 11.11 12.17 -9.02
N PRO A 81 12.12 12.78 -9.67
CA PRO A 81 11.96 13.32 -11.01
C PRO A 81 11.75 12.18 -12.00
N VAL A 82 10.76 12.34 -12.87
CA VAL A 82 10.36 11.35 -13.87
C VAL A 82 10.13 12.01 -15.23
N THR A 83 10.29 11.22 -16.29
CA THR A 83 9.84 11.61 -17.63
C THR A 83 8.31 11.64 -17.70
N GLU A 84 7.75 12.30 -18.72
CA GLU A 84 6.30 12.31 -18.95
C GLU A 84 5.76 10.88 -19.15
N GLU A 85 6.48 10.05 -19.91
CA GLU A 85 6.12 8.65 -20.16
C GLU A 85 6.07 7.81 -18.88
N GLN A 86 7.08 7.92 -18.03
CA GLN A 86 7.11 7.24 -16.73
C GLN A 86 5.95 7.71 -15.83
N TYR A 87 5.69 9.02 -15.79
CA TYR A 87 4.57 9.57 -15.03
C TYR A 87 3.23 9.03 -15.50
N ASP A 88 2.99 9.02 -16.82
CA ASP A 88 1.73 8.55 -17.40
C ASP A 88 1.55 7.04 -17.20
N THR A 89 2.64 6.27 -17.26
CA THR A 89 2.64 4.82 -16.96
C THR A 89 2.25 4.56 -15.51
N ILE A 90 2.87 5.27 -14.57
CA ILE A 90 2.56 5.18 -13.14
C ILE A 90 1.11 5.57 -12.86
N LYS A 91 0.66 6.69 -13.42
CA LYS A 91 -0.72 7.16 -13.27
C LYS A 91 -1.71 6.12 -13.81
N LEU A 92 -1.44 5.55 -14.98
CA LEU A 92 -2.27 4.51 -15.58
C LEU A 92 -2.33 3.26 -14.71
N PHE A 93 -1.21 2.83 -14.13
CA PHE A 93 -1.17 1.68 -13.21
C PHE A 93 -2.04 1.91 -11.97
N ILE A 94 -1.88 3.07 -11.31
CA ILE A 94 -2.68 3.45 -10.13
C ILE A 94 -4.17 3.48 -10.50
N TYR A 95 -4.52 4.07 -11.65
CA TYR A 95 -5.93 4.23 -12.05
C TYR A 95 -6.57 2.91 -12.46
N LYS A 96 -5.82 2.00 -13.08
CA LYS A 96 -6.29 0.62 -13.33
C LYS A 96 -6.66 -0.09 -12.04
N ILE A 97 -5.90 0.10 -10.95
CA ILE A 97 -6.23 -0.48 -9.64
C ILE A 97 -7.45 0.20 -9.02
N LYS A 98 -7.52 1.53 -9.12
CA LYS A 98 -8.63 2.35 -8.62
C LYS A 98 -9.97 1.97 -9.26
N ASP A 99 -9.97 1.78 -10.58
CA ASP A 99 -11.18 1.57 -11.38
C ASP A 99 -11.49 0.08 -11.64
N ASP A 100 -10.78 -0.83 -10.96
CA ASP A 100 -10.95 -2.29 -11.11
C ASP A 100 -12.28 -2.76 -10.50
N LYS A 101 -13.15 -3.30 -11.35
CA LYS A 101 -14.46 -3.85 -10.96
C LYS A 101 -14.38 -5.02 -9.98
N GLU A 102 -13.29 -5.80 -10.01
CA GLU A 102 -13.14 -6.94 -9.09
C GLU A 102 -12.69 -6.51 -7.68
N GLU A 103 -12.30 -5.23 -7.53
CA GLU A 103 -11.72 -4.63 -6.33
C GLU A 103 -10.38 -5.28 -5.92
N ASN A 104 -9.36 -4.43 -5.76
CA ASN A 104 -8.10 -4.83 -5.17
C ASN A 104 -8.16 -4.67 -3.65
N ILE A 105 -7.81 -5.72 -2.90
CA ILE A 105 -7.98 -5.76 -1.43
C ILE A 105 -6.64 -5.65 -0.70
N TYR A 106 -6.68 -5.27 0.57
CA TYR A 106 -5.50 -5.25 1.41
C TYR A 106 -5.03 -6.67 1.69
N ASN A 107 -3.74 -6.94 1.51
CA ASN A 107 -3.18 -8.26 1.78
C ASN A 107 -2.79 -8.41 3.26
N SER A 108 -3.79 -8.55 4.12
CA SER A 108 -3.59 -8.74 5.57
C SER A 108 -2.77 -9.99 5.91
N ILE A 109 -2.86 -11.04 5.10
CA ILE A 109 -2.05 -12.25 5.27
C ILE A 109 -0.57 -11.93 5.05
N ALA A 110 -0.23 -11.18 3.99
CA ALA A 110 1.15 -10.72 3.76
C ALA A 110 1.62 -9.75 4.84
N ALA A 111 0.76 -8.82 5.29
CA ALA A 111 1.11 -7.88 6.35
C ALA A 111 1.45 -8.60 7.67
N ILE A 112 0.72 -9.67 8.02
CA ILE A 112 1.04 -10.54 9.16
C ILE A 112 2.30 -11.37 8.85
N GLY A 113 2.42 -11.91 7.64
CA GLY A 113 3.57 -12.70 7.20
C GLY A 113 4.90 -11.94 7.30
N VAL A 114 4.91 -10.64 7.02
CA VAL A 114 6.06 -9.76 7.21
C VAL A 114 6.59 -9.82 8.66
N LEU A 115 5.70 -9.89 9.65
CA LEU A 115 6.10 -10.00 11.07
C LEU A 115 6.79 -11.34 11.39
N LEU A 116 6.56 -12.36 10.55
CA LEU A 116 7.13 -13.70 10.66
C LEU A 116 8.26 -13.96 9.63
N GLY A 117 8.59 -12.97 8.80
CA GLY A 117 9.56 -13.12 7.70
C GLY A 117 9.06 -13.95 6.51
N CYS A 118 7.76 -14.22 6.40
CA CYS A 118 7.15 -15.02 5.33
C CYS A 118 6.51 -14.14 4.25
N LYS A 119 6.75 -14.44 2.97
CA LYS A 119 6.12 -13.74 1.84
C LYS A 119 4.86 -14.45 1.39
N PHE A 120 3.78 -13.69 1.21
CA PHE A 120 2.51 -14.20 0.69
C PHE A 120 2.01 -13.31 -0.45
N ASP A 121 2.16 -13.77 -1.68
CA ASP A 121 1.57 -13.10 -2.84
C ASP A 121 0.14 -13.62 -3.03
N THR A 122 -0.84 -12.73 -3.04
CA THR A 122 -2.25 -13.07 -3.29
C THR A 122 -2.75 -12.24 -4.46
N TYR A 123 -3.40 -12.89 -5.42
CA TYR A 123 -3.95 -12.23 -6.61
C TYR A 123 -4.80 -11.01 -6.23
N LYS A 124 -4.52 -9.85 -6.88
CA LYS A 124 -5.20 -8.57 -6.62
C LYS A 124 -5.26 -8.19 -5.14
N ALA A 125 -4.21 -8.50 -4.40
CA ALA A 125 -4.09 -8.09 -3.01
C ALA A 125 -2.69 -7.58 -2.72
N TYR A 126 -2.63 -6.37 -2.14
CA TYR A 126 -1.37 -5.66 -1.92
C TYR A 126 -1.25 -5.17 -0.48
N THR A 127 -0.02 -5.11 0.02
CA THR A 127 0.30 -4.29 1.20
C THR A 127 0.64 -2.87 0.75
N CYS A 128 0.73 -1.92 1.68
CA CYS A 128 1.11 -0.54 1.36
C CYS A 128 2.49 -0.47 0.68
N SER A 129 3.46 -1.25 1.15
CA SER A 129 4.83 -1.24 0.61
C SER A 129 4.94 -2.02 -0.71
N ASP A 130 4.24 -3.15 -0.83
CA ASP A 130 4.19 -3.91 -2.09
C ASP A 130 3.56 -3.08 -3.22
N PHE A 131 2.45 -2.38 -2.95
CA PHE A 131 1.82 -1.49 -3.91
C PHE A 131 2.75 -0.36 -4.38
N VAL A 132 3.43 0.33 -3.45
CA VAL A 132 4.38 1.41 -3.81
C VAL A 132 5.52 0.84 -4.65
N ALA A 133 6.13 -0.26 -4.22
CA ALA A 133 7.24 -0.86 -4.96
C ALA A 133 6.84 -1.31 -6.35
N ARG A 134 5.69 -1.98 -6.51
CA ARG A 134 5.15 -2.37 -7.82
C ARG A 134 4.86 -1.16 -8.71
N THR A 135 4.29 -0.09 -8.15
CA THR A 135 4.05 1.13 -8.92
C THR A 135 5.35 1.74 -9.46
N LEU A 136 6.42 1.73 -8.67
CA LEU A 136 7.74 2.21 -9.10
C LEU A 136 8.41 1.27 -10.11
N VAL A 137 8.18 -0.03 -10.00
CA VAL A 137 8.65 -1.03 -10.98
C VAL A 137 7.96 -0.82 -12.33
N GLU A 138 6.63 -0.69 -12.33
CA GLU A 138 5.84 -0.42 -13.55
C GLU A 138 6.25 0.89 -14.22
N GLY A 139 6.63 1.90 -13.42
CA GLY A 139 7.18 3.16 -13.89
C GLY A 139 8.64 3.10 -14.36
N ASN A 140 9.28 1.94 -14.40
CA ASN A 140 10.70 1.76 -14.71
C ASN A 140 11.64 2.61 -13.82
N ILE A 141 11.27 2.82 -12.55
CA ILE A 141 12.08 3.54 -11.55
C ILE A 141 12.88 2.54 -10.71
N LEU A 142 12.28 1.38 -10.43
CA LEU A 142 12.90 0.26 -9.74
C LEU A 142 12.91 -0.98 -10.63
N TRP A 143 13.77 -1.93 -10.32
CA TRP A 143 13.87 -3.22 -11.01
C TRP A 143 12.89 -4.24 -10.42
N ASP A 144 12.42 -5.18 -11.24
CA ASP A 144 11.52 -6.28 -10.80
C ASP A 144 12.07 -7.08 -9.61
N THR A 145 13.40 -7.18 -9.51
CA THR A 145 14.06 -7.89 -8.39
C THR A 145 13.74 -7.27 -7.04
N CYS A 146 13.36 -5.99 -6.97
CA CYS A 146 12.97 -5.31 -5.74
C CYS A 146 11.68 -5.88 -5.11
N ILE A 147 10.79 -6.49 -5.90
CA ILE A 147 9.52 -7.08 -5.41
C ILE A 147 9.57 -8.62 -5.29
N SER A 148 10.75 -9.21 -5.46
CA SER A 148 10.96 -10.66 -5.31
C SER A 148 10.78 -11.13 -3.87
N LYS A 149 11.13 -10.28 -2.89
CA LYS A 149 10.99 -10.51 -1.45
C LYS A 149 9.83 -9.70 -0.85
N ASN A 150 9.56 -9.92 0.43
CA ASN A 150 8.70 -8.99 1.19
C ASN A 150 9.33 -7.59 1.18
N VAL A 151 8.55 -6.61 0.76
CA VAL A 151 8.95 -5.19 0.81
C VAL A 151 8.37 -4.58 2.08
N ILE A 152 9.25 -3.99 2.90
CA ILE A 152 8.85 -3.17 4.05
C ILE A 152 9.17 -1.68 3.80
N PRO A 153 8.59 -0.75 4.58
CA PRO A 153 8.89 0.68 4.44
C PRO A 153 10.40 1.01 4.48
N ASP A 154 11.18 0.25 5.25
CA ASP A 154 12.63 0.41 5.33
C ASP A 154 13.36 0.09 4.02
N ASP A 155 12.91 -0.95 3.30
CA ASP A 155 13.47 -1.26 1.97
C ASP A 155 13.23 -0.10 1.00
N ILE A 156 12.03 0.47 1.02
CA ILE A 156 11.67 1.64 0.19
C ILE A 156 12.55 2.84 0.57
N TYR A 157 12.76 3.08 1.87
CA TYR A 157 13.65 4.13 2.33
C TYR A 157 15.06 3.95 1.74
N MET A 158 15.60 2.73 1.81
CA MET A 158 16.95 2.46 1.30
C MET A 158 17.06 2.64 -0.22
N LEU A 159 16.05 2.21 -0.96
CA LEU A 159 16.01 2.32 -2.43
C LEU A 159 15.87 3.77 -2.91
N LEU A 160 15.21 4.63 -2.13
CA LEU A 160 14.86 5.99 -2.53
C LEU A 160 15.67 7.08 -1.85
N GLN A 161 16.62 6.76 -0.97
CA GLN A 161 17.40 7.72 -0.16
C GLN A 161 17.97 8.92 -0.94
N ARG A 162 18.33 8.74 -2.22
CA ARG A 162 18.85 9.82 -3.08
C ARG A 162 17.81 10.89 -3.46
N TYR A 163 16.52 10.61 -3.25
CA TYR A 163 15.39 11.45 -3.61
C TYR A 163 14.74 12.12 -2.40
N VAL A 164 15.32 12.03 -1.20
CA VAL A 164 14.76 12.64 0.00
C VAL A 164 14.61 14.15 -0.21
N SER A 165 13.37 14.63 -0.08
CA SER A 165 13.03 16.05 -0.18
C SER A 165 12.56 16.64 1.14
N TYR A 166 11.98 15.83 2.02
CA TYR A 166 11.50 16.27 3.32
C TYR A 166 11.57 15.15 4.37
N ARG A 167 11.89 15.53 5.61
CA ARG A 167 11.81 14.68 6.79
C ARG A 167 11.30 15.53 7.96
N GLY A 168 10.19 15.14 8.55
CA GLY A 168 9.63 15.89 9.66
C GLY A 168 8.18 15.57 9.93
N CYS A 169 7.50 16.48 10.60
CA CYS A 169 6.09 16.37 10.94
C CYS A 169 5.19 16.61 9.73
N LEU A 170 4.07 15.88 9.62
CA LEU A 170 3.11 16.02 8.53
C LEU A 170 2.49 17.43 8.52
N LYS A 171 2.18 18.03 9.67
CA LYS A 171 1.62 19.39 9.71
C LYS A 171 2.59 20.42 9.12
N ALA A 172 3.88 20.31 9.42
CA ALA A 172 4.90 21.22 8.91
C ALA A 172 5.24 21.01 7.43
N TYR A 173 4.81 19.88 6.83
CA TYR A 173 4.86 19.69 5.38
C TYR A 173 3.77 20.48 4.64
N GLU A 174 2.72 20.90 5.34
CA GLU A 174 1.58 21.64 4.77
C GLU A 174 0.92 20.91 3.58
N PRO A 175 0.44 19.66 3.76
CA PRO A 175 -0.36 18.99 2.73
C PRO A 175 -1.64 19.77 2.45
N ILE A 176 -2.28 19.52 1.30
CA ILE A 176 -3.51 20.19 0.94
C ILE A 176 -4.59 20.05 2.03
N THR A 177 -5.25 21.16 2.36
CA THR A 177 -6.32 21.23 3.35
C THR A 177 -7.64 21.64 2.70
N GLY A 178 -8.78 21.30 3.32
CA GLY A 178 -10.10 21.76 2.87
C GLY A 178 -10.61 21.09 1.58
N VAL A 179 -9.97 20.00 1.16
CA VAL A 179 -10.52 19.09 0.15
C VAL A 179 -11.51 18.18 0.86
N ASP A 180 -12.71 18.05 0.31
CA ASP A 180 -13.66 17.03 0.73
C ASP A 180 -13.13 15.67 0.26
N PHE A 181 -12.34 15.04 1.13
CA PHE A 181 -12.02 13.64 0.98
C PHE A 181 -13.27 12.87 1.37
N ASP A 182 -13.61 11.84 0.61
CA ASP A 182 -14.65 10.88 0.97
C ASP A 182 -14.24 10.17 2.29
N THR A 183 -14.55 10.85 3.39
CA THR A 183 -14.07 10.56 4.75
C THR A 183 -15.14 9.88 5.59
N GLU A 184 -16.39 9.91 5.11
CA GLU A 184 -17.58 9.54 5.89
C GLU A 184 -17.44 8.13 6.46
N ASP A 185 -16.83 7.21 5.72
CA ASP A 185 -16.70 5.83 6.17
C ASP A 185 -15.52 5.56 7.12
N PHE A 186 -14.44 6.34 7.10
CA PHE A 186 -13.20 5.97 7.79
C PHE A 186 -13.30 6.04 9.32
N PHE A 187 -14.01 7.05 9.83
CA PHE A 187 -14.18 7.27 11.28
C PHE A 187 -15.45 6.65 11.84
N VAL A 188 -16.35 6.15 10.99
CA VAL A 188 -17.55 5.43 11.41
C VAL A 188 -17.17 4.13 12.10
N LYS A 189 -17.67 3.97 13.32
CA LYS A 189 -17.52 2.72 14.09
C LYS A 189 -18.66 1.79 13.72
N ALA A 190 -18.35 0.71 13.01
CA ALA A 190 -19.28 -0.40 12.90
C ALA A 190 -19.41 -1.13 14.25
N GLY A 191 -20.56 -1.74 14.49
CA GLY A 191 -20.76 -2.61 15.66
C GLY A 191 -19.77 -3.79 15.65
N ILE A 192 -19.42 -4.31 16.84
CA ILE A 192 -18.42 -5.38 17.00
C ILE A 192 -18.72 -6.59 16.11
N ILE A 193 -19.99 -7.00 16.03
CA ILE A 193 -20.44 -8.12 15.19
C ILE A 193 -20.15 -7.84 13.72
N ASN A 194 -20.45 -6.63 13.24
CA ASN A 194 -20.18 -6.25 11.86
C ASN A 194 -18.68 -6.26 11.56
N GLU A 195 -17.84 -5.73 12.46
CA GLU A 195 -16.39 -5.78 12.28
C GLU A 195 -15.84 -7.21 12.24
N MET A 196 -16.40 -8.12 13.03
CA MET A 196 -16.07 -9.54 12.93
C MET A 196 -16.46 -10.10 11.56
N VAL A 197 -17.69 -9.86 11.10
CA VAL A 197 -18.17 -10.32 9.78
C VAL A 197 -17.30 -9.78 8.65
N TYR A 198 -16.98 -8.48 8.66
CA TYR A 198 -16.10 -7.87 7.66
C TYR A 198 -14.71 -8.51 7.67
N THR A 199 -14.16 -8.78 8.85
CA THR A 199 -12.87 -9.44 9.01
C THR A 199 -12.91 -10.86 8.46
N PHE A 200 -13.90 -11.67 8.84
CA PHE A 200 -14.07 -13.03 8.32
C PHE A 200 -14.21 -13.04 6.79
N ASN A 201 -15.06 -12.17 6.23
CA ASN A 201 -15.23 -12.08 4.78
C ASN A 201 -13.93 -11.65 4.08
N HIS A 202 -13.19 -10.70 4.66
CA HIS A 202 -11.91 -10.24 4.12
C HIS A 202 -10.88 -11.39 4.05
N PHE A 203 -10.69 -12.14 5.13
CA PHE A 203 -9.80 -13.30 5.13
C PHE A 203 -10.30 -14.44 4.23
N TYR A 204 -11.61 -14.68 4.18
CA TYR A 204 -12.19 -15.64 3.24
C TYR A 204 -11.87 -15.27 1.78
N ARG A 205 -12.02 -13.99 1.40
CA ARG A 205 -11.65 -13.51 0.05
C ARG A 205 -10.17 -13.71 -0.24
N LEU A 206 -9.28 -13.41 0.71
CA LEU A 206 -7.83 -13.60 0.56
C LEU A 206 -7.49 -15.09 0.36
N ILE A 207 -8.02 -15.97 1.22
CA ILE A 207 -7.79 -17.42 1.13
C ILE A 207 -8.35 -17.97 -0.18
N LYS A 208 -9.58 -17.59 -0.55
CA LYS A 208 -10.20 -18.00 -1.81
C LYS A 208 -9.36 -17.57 -3.02
N ARG A 209 -8.88 -16.31 -3.05
CA ARG A 209 -8.01 -15.80 -4.11
C ARG A 209 -6.68 -16.57 -4.17
N SER A 210 -6.07 -16.86 -3.02
CA SER A 210 -4.84 -17.65 -2.96
C SER A 210 -5.03 -19.07 -3.51
N ILE A 211 -6.10 -19.77 -3.13
CA ILE A 211 -6.38 -21.12 -3.59
C ILE A 211 -6.68 -21.14 -5.09
N ILE A 212 -7.58 -20.28 -5.57
CA ILE A 212 -7.96 -20.22 -7.00
C ILE A 212 -6.74 -19.88 -7.86
N TYR A 213 -5.91 -18.93 -7.43
CA TYR A 213 -4.73 -18.53 -8.18
C TYR A 213 -3.70 -19.67 -8.25
N SER A 214 -3.48 -20.41 -7.16
CA SER A 214 -2.62 -21.59 -7.15
C SER A 214 -3.08 -22.66 -8.15
N PHE A 215 -4.39 -22.93 -8.23
CA PHE A 215 -4.94 -23.85 -9.23
C PHE A 215 -4.77 -23.35 -10.66
N TYR A 216 -5.02 -22.06 -10.92
CA TYR A 216 -4.83 -21.46 -12.24
C TYR A 216 -3.37 -21.56 -12.73
N ILE A 217 -2.41 -21.27 -11.86
CA ILE A 217 -0.98 -21.39 -12.17
C ILE A 217 -0.58 -22.84 -12.42
N ALA A 218 -1.04 -23.77 -11.58
CA ALA A 218 -0.77 -25.20 -11.77
C ALA A 218 -1.32 -25.71 -13.12
N GLU A 219 -2.52 -25.29 -13.51
CA GLU A 219 -3.10 -25.65 -14.80
C GLU A 219 -2.31 -25.07 -15.97
N LYS A 220 -1.89 -23.79 -15.88
CA LYS A 220 -1.11 -23.13 -16.93
C LYS A 220 0.27 -23.76 -17.10
N LEU A 221 0.96 -24.08 -15.99
CA LEU A 221 2.25 -24.79 -16.02
C LEU A 221 2.09 -26.21 -16.61
N SER A 222 1.01 -26.91 -16.29
CA SER A 222 0.71 -28.22 -16.90
C SER A 222 0.55 -28.13 -18.41
N LYS A 223 -0.16 -27.10 -18.92
CA LYS A 223 -0.31 -26.86 -20.36
C LYS A 223 1.01 -26.52 -21.04
N ILE A 224 1.84 -25.69 -20.41
CA ILE A 224 3.18 -25.34 -20.91
C ILE A 224 4.07 -26.59 -20.99
N ASN A 225 4.11 -27.39 -19.92
CA ASN A 225 4.93 -28.61 -19.91
C ASN A 225 4.51 -29.61 -20.99
N LYS A 226 3.21 -29.71 -21.30
CA LYS A 226 2.72 -30.54 -22.41
C LYS A 226 3.18 -30.08 -23.80
N ILE A 227 3.44 -28.78 -23.98
CA ILE A 227 3.98 -28.23 -25.24
C ILE A 227 5.47 -28.55 -25.37
N PHE A 228 6.21 -28.57 -24.27
CA PHE A 228 7.65 -28.87 -24.27
C PHE A 228 7.98 -30.37 -24.17
N SER A 229 6.99 -31.22 -23.91
CA SER A 229 7.14 -32.68 -23.87
C SER A 229 6.60 -33.39 -25.13
N ALA A 230 6.22 -32.63 -26.16
CA ALA A 230 5.75 -33.12 -27.46
C ALA A 230 6.77 -32.72 -28.53
#